data_AF-A0A8D6PUT0-F1
#
_entry.id   AF-A0A8D6PUT0-F1
#
_cell.length_a   1.000
_cell.length_b   1.000
_cell.length_c   1.000
_cell.angle_alpha   90.00
_cell.angle_beta   90.00
_cell.angle_gamma   90.00
#
_symmetry.space_group_name_H-M   'P 1'
#
loop_
_entity.id
_entity.type
_entity.pdbx_description
1 polymer ?
#
loop_
_entity_poly.entity_id
_entity_poly.type
_entity_poly.pdbx_seq_one_letter_code
_entity_poly.pdbx_strand_id
1 'polypeptide(L)'
;MLFLKVRVLDIDLENLVLINSEDLKSSQYFPQDRVVVKFNDKEVIGVLYSSTSLINRGEVGLPKKLVKELNVKEGDVVTIRHADRPRSLGYIRKKMDGNKLKKEEIFAIIDEMVDGKLTNIEISAFVTSLYINGMDMDEIEAMTIRMAETGKMVDWETQIFDVHSIGGVPGNKYALLVVPIVASTGLKIPKTSSRAITSAAGTADVVEVLTRVDLTIEEIKRVVKETNGCMVWGGALELAPADDITINVERPLGIDPKPLLLSSVMAKKLAMGVNKLLIDIPTGYGAKVKSIKEASSLARNFIELSERLKIVTECAITYGGQPIGRAIGPALEAKEALLALEDYKQAPTSLVEKSISLAGILLEMGGVSPPGEGKYMAEDILAKGKAHDKFMEIIVAQGGKEVSSEEIEVGKYYTDIHSPIDGYVTRISNSGITRIAKEAGAPNDKKAGVYLNVKVGNKVEKGDVLYTIYSDSEERLKSAAKLARILYPVKVEGMLLQKISRF
;
A
#
# COMPACT_ATOMS: atom_id res chain seq x y z
N MET A 1 -13.59 40.33 5.33
CA MET A 1 -14.55 39.32 4.83
C MET A 1 -14.97 39.77 3.44
N LEU A 2 -14.90 38.91 2.44
CA LEU A 2 -15.28 39.22 1.05
C LEU A 2 -16.63 38.58 0.72
N PHE A 3 -17.41 39.23 -0.13
CA PHE A 3 -18.64 38.69 -0.70
C PHE A 3 -18.44 38.59 -2.21
N LEU A 4 -18.37 37.37 -2.72
CA LEU A 4 -18.03 37.12 -4.11
C LEU A 4 -19.04 36.17 -4.74
N LYS A 5 -19.34 36.37 -6.03
CA LYS A 5 -20.21 35.48 -6.79
C LYS A 5 -19.45 34.23 -7.20
N VAL A 6 -20.05 33.06 -7.01
CA VAL A 6 -19.45 31.78 -7.39
C VAL A 6 -19.36 31.69 -8.90
N ARG A 7 -18.17 31.34 -9.38
CA ARG A 7 -17.91 30.85 -10.71
C ARG A 7 -17.39 29.43 -10.63
N VAL A 8 -18.11 28.50 -11.23
CA VAL A 8 -17.77 27.08 -11.22
C VAL A 8 -16.63 26.87 -12.19
N LEU A 9 -15.53 26.32 -11.66
CA LEU A 9 -14.37 25.94 -12.45
C LEU A 9 -14.48 24.47 -12.82
N ASP A 10 -14.32 24.17 -14.12
CA ASP A 10 -14.21 22.81 -14.62
C ASP A 10 -12.80 22.25 -14.39
N ILE A 11 -12.44 22.10 -13.10
CA ILE A 11 -11.13 21.65 -12.64
C ILE A 11 -11.33 20.71 -11.45
N ASP A 12 -10.62 19.59 -11.46
CA ASP A 12 -10.61 18.57 -10.39
C ASP A 12 -9.48 18.81 -9.37
N LEU A 13 -9.33 20.05 -8.90
CA LEU A 13 -8.41 20.40 -7.82
C LEU A 13 -9.12 20.41 -6.48
N GLU A 14 -8.45 19.91 -5.45
CA GLU A 14 -8.95 19.90 -4.08
C GLU A 14 -8.59 21.23 -3.40
N ASN A 15 -9.57 21.86 -2.75
CA ASN A 15 -9.39 23.04 -1.90
C ASN A 15 -8.91 24.33 -2.61
N LEU A 16 -8.99 24.42 -3.95
CA LEU A 16 -8.67 25.64 -4.69
C LEU A 16 -9.76 26.71 -4.49
N VAL A 17 -9.38 27.92 -4.09
CA VAL A 17 -10.26 29.10 -4.10
C VAL A 17 -9.58 30.19 -4.92
N LEU A 18 -10.12 30.46 -6.11
CA LEU A 18 -9.50 31.38 -7.07
C LEU A 18 -10.20 32.74 -7.03
N ILE A 19 -9.49 33.82 -6.71
CA ILE A 19 -10.02 35.18 -6.68
C ILE A 19 -9.32 36.03 -7.74
N ASN A 20 -9.98 37.08 -8.23
CA ASN A 20 -9.32 38.03 -9.11
C ASN A 20 -8.13 38.72 -8.40
N SER A 21 -6.97 38.81 -9.05
CA SER A 21 -5.78 39.42 -8.43
C SER A 21 -5.98 40.88 -8.00
N GLU A 22 -6.88 41.61 -8.66
CA GLU A 22 -7.19 43.00 -8.30
C GLU A 22 -8.08 43.09 -7.06
N ASP A 23 -9.05 42.17 -6.90
CA ASP A 23 -9.86 42.09 -5.68
C ASP A 23 -8.97 41.75 -4.48
N LEU A 24 -7.99 40.86 -4.67
CA LEU A 24 -6.99 40.52 -3.66
C LEU A 24 -6.13 41.72 -3.25
N LYS A 25 -5.61 42.51 -4.20
CA LYS A 25 -4.83 43.73 -3.92
C LYS A 25 -5.59 44.74 -3.05
N SER A 26 -6.90 44.81 -3.20
CA SER A 26 -7.78 45.70 -2.43
C SER A 26 -8.25 45.11 -1.10
N SER A 27 -7.75 43.92 -0.72
CA SER A 27 -8.20 43.16 0.43
C SER A 27 -7.07 42.89 1.44
N GLN A 28 -7.42 42.26 2.56
CA GLN A 28 -6.48 41.79 3.60
C GLN A 28 -5.98 40.35 3.37
N TYR A 29 -6.16 39.81 2.16
CA TYR A 29 -5.84 38.44 1.81
C TYR A 29 -4.67 38.39 0.82
N PHE A 30 -3.83 37.37 0.97
CA PHE A 30 -2.69 37.09 0.13
C PHE A 30 -2.86 35.73 -0.58
N PRO A 31 -2.22 35.52 -1.74
CA PRO A 31 -2.09 34.19 -2.30
C PRO A 31 -1.50 33.22 -1.27
N GLN A 32 -1.98 31.97 -1.26
CA GLN A 32 -1.70 30.92 -0.28
C GLN A 32 -2.35 31.10 1.10
N ASP A 33 -3.07 32.20 1.34
CA ASP A 33 -3.85 32.30 2.57
C ASP A 33 -4.94 31.24 2.60
N ARG A 34 -5.18 30.74 3.80
CA ARG A 34 -6.28 29.82 4.06
C ARG A 34 -7.53 30.60 4.36
N VAL A 35 -8.61 30.22 3.68
CA VAL A 35 -9.89 30.86 3.83
C VAL A 35 -10.99 29.86 4.09
N VAL A 36 -11.99 30.30 4.85
CA VAL A 36 -13.27 29.65 4.91
C VAL A 36 -14.16 30.28 3.86
N VAL A 37 -14.67 29.45 2.95
CA VAL A 37 -15.75 29.81 2.03
C VAL A 37 -17.04 29.32 2.66
N LYS A 38 -17.99 30.24 2.87
CA LYS A 38 -19.26 29.97 3.53
C LYS A 38 -20.43 30.26 2.61
N PHE A 39 -21.38 29.35 2.61
CA PHE A 39 -22.70 29.52 2.00
C PHE A 39 -23.78 28.98 2.94
N ASN A 40 -24.70 29.83 3.39
CA ASN A 40 -25.68 29.50 4.43
C ASN A 40 -24.98 28.89 5.66
N ASP A 41 -25.37 27.69 6.08
CA ASP A 41 -24.81 26.98 7.23
C ASP A 41 -23.61 26.09 6.88
N LYS A 42 -23.20 26.05 5.61
CA LYS A 42 -22.07 25.24 5.14
C LYS A 42 -20.80 26.06 5.03
N GLU A 43 -19.71 25.49 5.51
CA GLU A 43 -18.36 26.07 5.46
C GLU A 43 -17.39 25.03 4.90
N VAL A 44 -16.49 25.45 4.01
CA VAL A 44 -15.36 24.66 3.54
C VAL A 44 -14.08 25.46 3.65
N ILE A 45 -12.95 24.79 3.88
CA ILE A 45 -11.63 25.43 3.91
C ILE A 45 -11.00 25.30 2.54
N GLY A 46 -10.46 26.40 2.03
CA GLY A 46 -9.71 26.44 0.80
C GLY A 46 -8.44 27.26 0.92
N VAL A 47 -7.57 27.11 -0.08
CA VAL A 47 -6.33 27.87 -0.24
C VAL A 47 -6.55 28.89 -1.35
N LEU A 48 -6.22 30.15 -1.06
CA LEU A 48 -6.39 31.24 -2.00
C LEU A 48 -5.33 31.22 -3.10
N TYR A 49 -5.80 31.34 -4.32
CA TYR A 49 -5.00 31.62 -5.50
C TYR A 49 -5.56 32.85 -6.20
N SER A 50 -4.71 33.52 -6.98
CA SER A 50 -5.12 34.70 -7.73
C SER A 50 -4.98 34.46 -9.22
N SER A 51 -5.96 34.93 -10.02
CA SER A 51 -5.85 34.98 -11.47
C SER A 51 -6.47 36.26 -12.00
N THR A 52 -5.87 36.86 -13.03
CA THR A 52 -6.46 37.98 -13.77
C THR A 52 -7.22 37.54 -15.03
N SER A 53 -7.00 36.30 -15.49
CA SER A 53 -7.52 35.80 -16.77
C SER A 53 -8.69 34.83 -16.63
N LEU A 54 -8.78 34.10 -15.52
CA LEU A 54 -9.76 33.03 -15.34
C LEU A 54 -11.01 33.45 -14.56
N ILE A 55 -10.94 34.52 -13.77
CA ILE A 55 -11.99 34.97 -12.85
C ILE A 55 -12.17 36.48 -12.97
N ASN A 56 -13.41 36.95 -13.11
CA ASN A 56 -13.68 38.39 -13.18
C ASN A 56 -13.63 39.03 -11.79
N ARG A 57 -13.52 40.35 -11.73
CA ARG A 57 -13.67 41.07 -10.45
C ARG A 57 -15.06 40.82 -9.85
N GLY A 58 -15.11 40.60 -8.54
CA GLY A 58 -16.33 40.27 -7.80
C GLY A 58 -16.74 38.80 -7.87
N GLU A 59 -15.94 37.94 -8.50
CA GLU A 59 -16.17 36.49 -8.59
C GLU A 59 -15.16 35.70 -7.75
N VAL A 60 -15.57 34.50 -7.33
CA VAL A 60 -14.71 33.47 -6.76
C VAL A 60 -14.86 32.18 -7.55
N GLY A 61 -13.74 31.70 -8.08
CA GLY A 61 -13.63 30.42 -8.75
C GLY A 61 -13.58 29.27 -7.75
N LEU A 62 -14.54 28.37 -7.83
CA LEU A 62 -14.58 27.14 -7.02
C LEU A 62 -14.60 25.91 -7.92
N PRO A 63 -13.73 24.90 -7.69
CA PRO A 63 -13.76 23.64 -8.42
C PRO A 63 -15.05 22.85 -8.11
N LYS A 64 -15.43 21.96 -9.01
CA LYS A 64 -16.66 21.14 -8.92
C LYS A 64 -16.84 20.45 -7.55
N LYS A 65 -15.74 19.99 -6.94
CA LYS A 65 -15.75 19.35 -5.62
C LYS A 65 -16.25 20.29 -4.51
N LEU A 66 -15.66 21.48 -4.38
CA LEU A 66 -16.07 22.47 -3.38
C LEU A 66 -17.49 22.97 -3.62
N VAL A 67 -17.88 23.11 -4.90
CA VAL A 67 -19.26 23.47 -5.28
C VAL A 67 -20.27 22.43 -4.76
N LYS A 68 -19.95 21.14 -4.89
CA LYS A 68 -20.77 20.04 -4.38
C LYS A 68 -20.82 20.00 -2.85
N GLU A 69 -19.68 20.19 -2.18
CA GLU A 69 -19.59 20.20 -0.71
C GLU A 69 -20.40 21.36 -0.10
N LEU A 70 -20.20 22.58 -0.61
CA LEU A 70 -20.94 23.78 -0.22
C LEU A 70 -22.38 23.79 -0.69
N ASN A 71 -22.75 22.96 -1.68
CA ASN A 71 -24.06 22.96 -2.32
C ASN A 71 -24.43 24.35 -2.89
N VAL A 72 -23.48 24.96 -3.60
CA VAL A 72 -23.64 26.26 -4.29
C VAL A 72 -23.85 26.06 -5.79
N LYS A 73 -24.35 27.09 -6.46
CA LYS A 73 -24.52 27.16 -7.92
C LYS A 73 -23.78 28.36 -8.49
N GLU A 74 -23.59 28.36 -9.80
CA GLU A 74 -23.07 29.51 -10.55
C GLU A 74 -23.86 30.78 -10.18
N GLY A 75 -23.17 31.85 -9.82
CA GLY A 75 -23.75 33.15 -9.48
C GLY A 75 -24.19 33.31 -8.02
N ASP A 76 -24.22 32.25 -7.20
CA ASP A 76 -24.51 32.35 -5.77
C ASP A 76 -23.47 33.23 -5.07
N VAL A 77 -23.87 34.02 -4.08
CA VAL A 77 -22.93 34.85 -3.32
C VAL A 77 -22.43 34.08 -2.10
N VAL A 78 -21.13 33.86 -2.05
CA VAL A 78 -20.46 33.23 -0.91
C VAL A 78 -19.66 34.25 -0.12
N THR A 79 -19.45 33.93 1.16
CA THR A 79 -18.67 34.73 2.07
C THR A 79 -17.29 34.11 2.26
N ILE A 80 -16.24 34.91 2.15
CA ILE A 80 -14.86 34.47 2.36
C ILE A 80 -14.29 35.18 3.59
N ARG A 81 -13.83 34.39 4.56
CA ARG A 81 -13.12 34.88 5.75
C ARG A 81 -11.78 34.15 5.91
N HIS A 82 -10.85 34.72 6.67
CA HIS A 82 -9.64 34.00 7.04
C HIS A 82 -10.03 32.75 7.84
N ALA A 83 -9.40 31.62 7.52
CA ALA A 83 -9.52 30.44 8.35
C ALA A 83 -8.80 30.69 9.67
N ASP A 84 -9.40 30.22 10.76
CA ASP A 84 -8.76 30.28 12.06
C ASP A 84 -7.47 29.46 12.04
N ARG A 85 -6.43 29.97 12.70
CA ARG A 85 -5.14 29.29 12.76
C ARG A 85 -5.33 27.95 13.47
N PRO A 86 -4.97 26.81 12.85
CA PRO A 86 -5.10 25.51 13.48
C PRO A 86 -4.30 25.48 14.78
N ARG A 87 -4.91 24.99 15.86
CA ARG A 87 -4.22 24.89 17.15
C ARG A 87 -3.05 23.89 17.07
N SER A 88 -3.18 22.88 16.21
CA SER A 88 -2.15 21.86 15.99
C SER A 88 -0.83 22.39 15.44
N LEU A 89 -0.81 23.59 14.84
CA LEU A 89 0.44 24.23 14.41
C LEU A 89 1.44 24.42 15.54
N GLY A 90 0.97 24.74 16.74
CA GLY A 90 1.83 24.83 17.93
C GLY A 90 2.44 23.49 18.29
N TYR A 91 1.68 22.41 18.12
CA TYR A 91 2.11 21.04 18.41
C TYR A 91 3.06 20.50 17.35
N ILE A 92 2.82 20.79 16.07
CA ILE A 92 3.75 20.43 14.98
C ILE A 92 5.11 21.11 15.22
N ARG A 93 5.14 22.41 15.57
CA ARG A 93 6.37 23.11 15.94
C ARG A 93 7.06 22.49 17.14
N LYS A 94 6.31 22.20 18.20
CA LYS A 94 6.81 21.50 19.39
C LYS A 94 7.51 20.19 19.02
N LYS A 95 6.95 19.42 18.07
CA LYS A 95 7.57 18.19 17.56
C LYS A 95 8.79 18.44 16.69
N MET A 96 8.79 19.49 15.85
CA MET A 96 9.95 19.94 15.11
C MET A 96 11.12 20.32 16.03
N ASP A 97 10.82 20.90 17.19
CA ASP A 97 11.81 21.23 18.25
C ASP A 97 12.28 20.01 19.05
N GLY A 98 11.86 18.79 18.68
CA GLY A 98 12.29 17.53 19.29
C GLY A 98 11.55 17.14 20.57
N ASN A 99 10.48 17.85 20.95
CA ASN A 99 9.76 17.58 22.18
C ASN A 99 8.69 16.50 22.01
N LYS A 100 8.44 15.74 23.10
CA LYS A 100 7.34 14.76 23.17
C LYS A 100 5.98 15.45 23.11
N LEU A 101 5.09 14.92 22.29
CA LEU A 101 3.69 15.33 22.23
C LEU A 101 2.85 14.59 23.28
N LYS A 102 1.88 15.30 23.85
CA LYS A 102 0.83 14.70 24.69
C LYS A 102 -0.24 14.06 23.80
N LYS A 103 -1.01 13.13 24.36
CA LYS A 103 -2.11 12.45 23.66
C LYS A 103 -3.09 13.44 23.04
N GLU A 104 -3.49 14.48 23.77
CA GLU A 104 -4.46 15.49 23.30
C GLU A 104 -3.90 16.33 22.16
N GLU A 105 -2.59 16.58 22.15
CA GLU A 105 -1.89 17.32 21.10
C GLU A 105 -1.83 16.51 19.80
N ILE A 106 -1.54 15.20 19.91
CA ILE A 106 -1.57 14.27 18.78
C ILE A 106 -2.99 14.15 18.24
N PHE A 107 -3.99 14.02 19.11
CA PHE A 107 -5.38 13.93 18.70
C PHE A 107 -5.80 15.16 17.91
N ALA A 108 -5.43 16.36 18.37
CA ALA A 108 -5.70 17.59 17.65
C ALA A 108 -5.02 17.65 16.28
N ILE A 109 -3.79 17.13 16.12
CA ILE A 109 -3.12 17.07 14.81
C ILE A 109 -3.89 16.16 13.86
N ILE A 110 -4.24 14.95 14.30
CA ILE A 110 -4.94 13.97 13.46
C ILE A 110 -6.35 14.45 13.09
N ASP A 111 -7.08 15.03 14.04
CA ASP A 111 -8.41 15.59 13.80
C ASP A 111 -8.37 16.73 12.78
N GLU A 112 -7.46 17.68 12.97
CA GLU A 112 -7.33 18.81 12.05
C GLU A 112 -6.79 18.38 10.68
N MET A 113 -6.03 17.28 10.61
CA MET A 113 -5.62 16.68 9.35
C MET A 113 -6.81 16.10 8.58
N VAL A 114 -7.63 15.27 9.23
CA VAL A 114 -8.80 14.60 8.62
C VAL A 114 -9.90 15.61 8.28
N ASP A 115 -10.11 16.63 9.13
CA ASP A 115 -11.06 17.72 8.88
C ASP A 115 -10.65 18.67 7.73
N GLY A 116 -9.51 18.45 7.07
CA GLY A 116 -8.99 19.35 6.04
C GLY A 116 -8.51 20.70 6.57
N LYS A 117 -8.33 20.82 7.89
CA LYS A 117 -7.76 22.01 8.55
C LYS A 117 -6.23 22.05 8.49
N LEU A 118 -5.54 21.07 7.93
CA LEU A 118 -4.11 21.13 7.66
C LEU A 118 -3.87 21.00 6.16
N THR A 119 -3.03 21.89 5.63
CA THR A 119 -2.61 21.82 4.23
C THR A 119 -1.39 20.90 4.11
N ASN A 120 -1.01 20.59 2.87
CA ASN A 120 0.19 19.80 2.60
C ASN A 120 1.46 20.41 3.20
N ILE A 121 1.50 21.73 3.45
CA ILE A 121 2.66 22.39 4.10
C ILE A 121 2.78 21.92 5.55
N GLU A 122 1.69 22.03 6.33
CA GLU A 122 1.71 21.60 7.73
C GLU A 122 1.93 20.10 7.87
N ILE A 123 1.28 19.30 7.01
CA ILE A 123 1.43 17.84 7.01
C ILE A 123 2.87 17.47 6.65
N SER A 124 3.50 18.12 5.66
CA SER A 124 4.92 17.91 5.32
C SER A 124 5.85 18.27 6.46
N ALA A 125 5.59 19.38 7.15
CA ALA A 125 6.37 19.75 8.33
C ALA A 125 6.24 18.69 9.44
N PHE A 126 5.04 18.17 9.67
CA PHE A 126 4.80 17.11 10.63
C PHE A 126 5.52 15.81 10.24
N VAL A 127 5.29 15.27 9.04
CA VAL A 127 5.94 14.04 8.53
C VAL A 127 7.47 14.16 8.60
N THR A 128 8.03 15.30 8.17
CA THR A 128 9.47 15.56 8.22
C THR A 128 9.98 15.60 9.66
N SER A 129 9.23 16.20 10.59
CA SER A 129 9.59 16.19 12.01
C SER A 129 9.61 14.77 12.59
N LEU A 130 8.72 13.88 12.16
CA LEU A 130 8.70 12.47 12.60
C LEU A 130 9.88 11.69 12.01
N TYR A 131 10.27 12.00 10.77
CA TYR A 131 11.46 11.41 10.15
C TYR A 131 12.75 11.77 10.90
N ILE A 132 12.89 13.03 11.31
CA ILE A 132 14.10 13.54 11.96
C ILE A 132 14.12 13.21 13.46
N ASN A 133 13.04 13.50 14.16
CA ASN A 133 12.97 13.44 15.64
C ASN A 133 12.34 12.15 16.16
N GLY A 134 11.70 11.35 15.31
CA GLY A 134 11.01 10.12 15.71
C GLY A 134 9.81 10.37 16.63
N MET A 135 9.31 9.30 17.24
CA MET A 135 8.33 9.31 18.33
C MET A 135 8.65 8.19 19.30
N ASP A 136 8.30 8.37 20.56
CA ASP A 136 8.28 7.26 21.51
C ASP A 136 7.01 6.42 21.39
N MET A 137 6.94 5.29 22.11
CA MET A 137 5.83 4.35 21.96
C MET A 137 4.50 4.92 22.45
N ASP A 138 4.49 5.82 23.44
CA ASP A 138 3.25 6.43 23.92
C ASP A 138 2.67 7.40 22.86
N GLU A 139 3.54 8.15 22.18
CA GLU A 139 3.16 8.99 21.04
C GLU A 139 2.62 8.15 19.88
N ILE A 140 3.30 7.04 19.54
CA ILE A 140 2.89 6.14 18.46
C ILE A 140 1.55 5.47 18.78
N GLU A 141 1.35 5.01 20.02
CA GLU A 141 0.09 4.44 20.49
C GLU A 141 -1.07 5.43 20.34
N ALA A 142 -0.90 6.66 20.86
CA ALA A 142 -1.90 7.71 20.76
C ALA A 142 -2.23 8.06 19.29
N MET A 143 -1.20 8.17 18.45
CA MET A 143 -1.37 8.44 17.02
C MET A 143 -2.13 7.30 16.33
N THR A 144 -1.77 6.05 16.62
CA THR A 144 -2.39 4.86 16.03
C THR A 144 -3.87 4.76 16.39
N ILE A 145 -4.21 4.95 17.67
CA ILE A 145 -5.59 4.95 18.15
C ILE A 145 -6.39 6.02 17.42
N ARG A 146 -5.88 7.27 17.35
CA ARG A 146 -6.64 8.35 16.74
C ARG A 146 -6.80 8.20 15.23
N MET A 147 -5.77 7.72 14.55
CA MET A 147 -5.85 7.43 13.12
C MET A 147 -6.94 6.39 12.80
N ALA A 148 -7.14 5.40 13.68
CA ALA A 148 -8.23 4.43 13.54
C ALA A 148 -9.60 5.05 13.88
N GLU A 149 -9.72 5.74 15.01
CA GLU A 149 -10.99 6.32 15.50
C GLU A 149 -11.56 7.42 14.59
N THR A 150 -10.73 8.06 13.76
CA THR A 150 -11.17 9.06 12.78
C THR A 150 -11.73 8.43 11.50
N GLY A 151 -11.55 7.13 11.30
CA GLY A 151 -12.12 6.37 10.18
C GLY A 151 -13.29 5.48 10.60
N LYS A 152 -13.71 4.61 9.68
CA LYS A 152 -14.73 3.59 9.96
C LYS A 152 -14.13 2.44 10.76
N MET A 153 -14.80 2.08 11.86
CA MET A 153 -14.46 0.94 12.70
C MET A 153 -15.38 -0.25 12.36
N VAL A 154 -14.80 -1.42 12.17
CA VAL A 154 -15.51 -2.67 11.91
C VAL A 154 -15.51 -3.51 13.18
N ASP A 155 -16.72 -3.75 13.71
CA ASP A 155 -16.92 -4.65 14.83
C ASP A 155 -17.37 -6.04 14.37
N TRP A 156 -16.86 -7.07 15.06
CA TRP A 156 -17.06 -8.48 14.74
C TRP A 156 -17.47 -9.27 15.99
N GLU A 157 -18.47 -10.14 15.83
CA GLU A 157 -18.95 -11.02 16.92
C GLU A 157 -17.98 -12.18 17.24
N THR A 158 -16.91 -12.32 16.47
CA THR A 158 -16.00 -13.47 16.50
C THR A 158 -14.56 -13.01 16.35
N GLN A 159 -13.62 -13.84 16.81
CA GLN A 159 -12.20 -13.54 16.68
C GLN A 159 -11.76 -13.39 15.22
N ILE A 160 -11.05 -12.29 14.94
CA ILE A 160 -10.54 -11.94 13.62
C ILE A 160 -9.01 -12.08 13.55
N PHE A 161 -8.56 -12.70 12.48
CA PHE A 161 -7.17 -12.91 12.13
C PHE A 161 -6.79 -12.01 10.95
N ASP A 162 -5.53 -11.61 10.88
CA ASP A 162 -4.99 -10.98 9.68
C ASP A 162 -3.50 -11.33 9.52
N VAL A 163 -3.01 -11.22 8.30
CA VAL A 163 -1.59 -11.28 7.98
C VAL A 163 -1.21 -10.02 7.20
N HIS A 164 -0.19 -9.32 7.67
CA HIS A 164 0.35 -8.16 7.00
C HIS A 164 1.82 -8.37 6.64
N SER A 165 2.25 -7.87 5.49
CA SER A 165 3.67 -7.82 5.14
C SER A 165 4.03 -6.36 4.96
N ILE A 166 5.12 -5.92 5.58
CA ILE A 166 5.63 -4.55 5.36
C ILE A 166 6.11 -4.32 3.91
N GLY A 167 6.17 -5.41 3.12
CA GLY A 167 6.43 -5.38 1.68
C GLY A 167 7.87 -5.04 1.34
N GLY A 168 8.06 -4.40 0.18
CA GLY A 168 9.38 -4.05 -0.35
C GLY A 168 10.08 -5.14 -1.16
N VAL A 169 9.46 -6.31 -1.29
CA VAL A 169 9.96 -7.41 -2.12
C VAL A 169 8.96 -7.69 -3.24
N PRO A 170 9.38 -7.71 -4.51
CA PRO A 170 8.49 -7.97 -5.64
C PRO A 170 8.03 -9.44 -5.70
N GLY A 171 6.86 -9.69 -6.30
CA GLY A 171 6.28 -11.02 -6.43
C GLY A 171 5.64 -11.57 -5.14
N ASN A 172 5.41 -10.72 -4.13
CA ASN A 172 4.93 -11.14 -2.81
C ASN A 172 3.41 -11.40 -2.77
N LYS A 173 2.96 -12.40 -3.51
CA LYS A 173 1.55 -12.88 -3.58
C LYS A 173 1.18 -13.95 -2.55
N TYR A 174 1.97 -14.08 -1.48
CA TYR A 174 1.74 -15.06 -0.41
C TYR A 174 0.32 -15.00 0.18
N ALA A 175 -0.27 -13.81 0.23
CA ALA A 175 -1.60 -13.56 0.75
C ALA A 175 -2.68 -14.42 0.07
N LEU A 176 -2.55 -14.64 -1.25
CA LEU A 176 -3.51 -15.43 -2.03
C LEU A 176 -3.49 -16.90 -1.63
N LEU A 177 -2.41 -17.39 -1.01
CA LEU A 177 -2.34 -18.75 -0.45
C LEU A 177 -2.70 -18.74 1.04
N VAL A 178 -2.17 -17.80 1.82
CA VAL A 178 -2.36 -17.78 3.27
C VAL A 178 -3.82 -17.57 3.66
N VAL A 179 -4.52 -16.64 3.02
CA VAL A 179 -5.93 -16.36 3.34
C VAL A 179 -6.82 -17.59 3.17
N PRO A 180 -6.84 -18.28 2.02
CA PRO A 180 -7.68 -19.46 1.87
C PRO A 180 -7.22 -20.67 2.71
N ILE A 181 -5.91 -20.87 2.94
CA ILE A 181 -5.43 -21.91 3.86
C ILE A 181 -6.03 -21.69 5.24
N VAL A 182 -5.94 -20.47 5.78
CA VAL A 182 -6.46 -20.12 7.11
C VAL A 182 -7.98 -20.20 7.14
N ALA A 183 -8.66 -19.60 6.16
CA ALA A 183 -10.13 -19.59 6.07
C ALA A 183 -10.74 -21.00 5.94
N SER A 184 -10.01 -21.95 5.32
CA SER A 184 -10.45 -23.34 5.17
C SER A 184 -10.57 -24.10 6.50
N THR A 185 -9.95 -23.58 7.57
CA THR A 185 -10.02 -24.16 8.92
C THR A 185 -11.13 -23.58 9.79
N GLY A 186 -11.90 -22.62 9.27
CA GLY A 186 -12.97 -21.94 10.00
C GLY A 186 -12.54 -20.65 10.71
N LEU A 187 -11.24 -20.33 10.72
CA LEU A 187 -10.74 -19.04 11.22
C LEU A 187 -11.13 -17.92 10.27
N LYS A 188 -11.56 -16.78 10.82
CA LYS A 188 -11.98 -15.62 10.01
C LYS A 188 -10.83 -14.67 9.72
N ILE A 189 -10.54 -14.45 8.44
CA ILE A 189 -9.41 -13.63 7.98
C ILE A 189 -9.82 -12.62 6.89
N PRO A 190 -10.47 -11.49 7.27
CA PRO A 190 -10.88 -10.42 6.37
C PRO A 190 -9.69 -9.55 5.95
N LYS A 191 -8.88 -10.03 5.02
CA LYS A 191 -7.63 -9.38 4.65
C LYS A 191 -7.87 -8.09 3.85
N THR A 192 -7.40 -6.98 4.41
CA THR A 192 -7.27 -5.70 3.69
C THR A 192 -5.86 -5.52 3.15
N SER A 193 -5.75 -5.06 1.90
CA SER A 193 -4.47 -4.80 1.24
C SER A 193 -4.47 -3.45 0.53
N SER A 194 -3.31 -2.85 0.36
CA SER A 194 -3.13 -1.67 -0.49
C SER A 194 -2.83 -2.07 -1.94
N ARG A 195 -3.01 -1.12 -2.85
CA ARG A 195 -2.47 -1.19 -4.21
C ARG A 195 -0.99 -0.85 -4.22
N ALA A 196 -0.33 -1.17 -5.33
CA ALA A 196 1.08 -0.88 -5.52
C ALA A 196 1.35 0.62 -5.38
N ILE A 197 2.30 0.98 -4.50
CA ILE A 197 2.87 2.33 -4.45
C ILE A 197 4.25 2.27 -5.11
N THR A 198 5.19 1.59 -4.46
CA THR A 198 6.57 1.43 -4.95
C THR A 198 6.79 0.09 -5.66
N SER A 199 6.01 -0.95 -5.35
CA SER A 199 6.07 -2.27 -5.98
C SER A 199 5.47 -2.31 -7.39
N ALA A 200 5.75 -3.37 -8.14
CA ALA A 200 5.19 -3.59 -9.48
C ALA A 200 3.70 -3.97 -9.44
N ALA A 201 3.27 -4.66 -8.38
CA ALA A 201 1.89 -4.95 -8.05
C ALA A 201 1.70 -4.91 -6.52
N GLY A 202 0.55 -4.45 -6.05
CA GLY A 202 0.08 -4.68 -4.69
C GLY A 202 -0.85 -5.88 -4.66
N THR A 203 -1.06 -6.48 -3.49
CA THR A 203 -1.98 -7.64 -3.37
C THR A 203 -3.38 -7.31 -3.88
N ALA A 204 -3.88 -6.09 -3.66
CA ALA A 204 -5.16 -5.66 -4.22
C ALA A 204 -5.15 -5.66 -5.76
N ASP A 205 -4.03 -5.27 -6.40
CA ASP A 205 -3.94 -5.27 -7.85
C ASP A 205 -3.94 -6.67 -8.45
N VAL A 206 -3.37 -7.65 -7.73
CA VAL A 206 -3.32 -9.06 -8.11
C VAL A 206 -4.70 -9.71 -7.94
N VAL A 207 -5.36 -9.49 -6.81
CA VAL A 207 -6.71 -10.05 -6.54
C VAL A 207 -7.75 -9.47 -7.49
N GLU A 208 -7.59 -8.20 -7.91
CA GLU A 208 -8.46 -7.56 -8.89
C GLU A 208 -8.44 -8.23 -10.28
N VAL A 209 -7.41 -9.02 -10.59
CA VAL A 209 -7.41 -9.84 -11.81
C VAL A 209 -8.46 -10.95 -11.76
N LEU A 210 -8.82 -11.41 -10.55
CA LEU A 210 -9.66 -12.59 -10.32
C LEU A 210 -11.08 -12.22 -9.86
N THR A 211 -11.22 -11.14 -9.10
CA THR A 211 -12.50 -10.75 -8.49
C THR A 211 -12.52 -9.26 -8.10
N ARG A 212 -13.67 -8.76 -7.65
CA ARG A 212 -13.77 -7.38 -7.12
C ARG A 212 -12.97 -7.25 -5.83
N VAL A 213 -12.37 -6.06 -5.65
CA VAL A 213 -11.63 -5.69 -4.43
C VAL A 213 -12.23 -4.45 -3.74
N ASP A 214 -13.19 -3.79 -4.36
CA ASP A 214 -13.86 -2.57 -3.95
C ASP A 214 -15.19 -2.86 -3.22
N LEU A 215 -15.12 -3.70 -2.18
CA LEU A 215 -16.30 -4.09 -1.41
C LEU A 215 -16.59 -3.05 -0.32
N THR A 216 -17.88 -2.85 0.01
CA THR A 216 -18.26 -2.10 1.23
C THR A 216 -18.05 -2.93 2.49
N ILE A 217 -18.12 -2.30 3.67
CA ILE A 217 -18.01 -3.01 4.96
C ILE A 217 -19.12 -4.07 5.11
N GLU A 218 -20.33 -3.77 4.65
CA GLU A 218 -21.46 -4.69 4.67
C GLU A 218 -21.23 -5.90 3.75
N GLU A 219 -20.72 -5.65 2.55
CA GLU A 219 -20.33 -6.72 1.62
C GLU A 219 -19.21 -7.59 2.21
N ILE A 220 -18.20 -6.98 2.85
CA ILE A 220 -17.12 -7.70 3.54
C ILE A 220 -17.69 -8.60 4.64
N LYS A 221 -18.57 -8.07 5.50
CA LYS A 221 -19.19 -8.86 6.56
C LYS A 221 -19.98 -10.06 6.00
N ARG A 222 -20.69 -9.88 4.89
CA ARG A 222 -21.39 -10.98 4.20
C ARG A 222 -20.42 -12.04 3.69
N VAL A 223 -19.41 -11.64 2.90
CA VAL A 223 -18.42 -12.56 2.31
C VAL A 223 -17.69 -13.35 3.39
N VAL A 224 -17.27 -12.69 4.47
CA VAL A 224 -16.56 -13.33 5.57
C VAL A 224 -17.46 -14.26 6.37
N LYS A 225 -18.76 -13.95 6.49
CA LYS A 225 -19.74 -14.86 7.10
C LYS A 225 -19.94 -16.13 6.27
N GLU A 226 -19.92 -16.01 4.94
CA GLU A 226 -20.13 -17.13 4.01
C GLU A 226 -18.87 -18.01 3.87
N THR A 227 -17.68 -17.40 3.82
CA THR A 227 -16.46 -18.08 3.39
C THR A 227 -15.34 -18.10 4.44
N ASN A 228 -15.47 -17.36 5.55
CA ASN A 228 -14.43 -17.08 6.54
C ASN A 228 -13.24 -16.23 6.04
N GLY A 229 -13.20 -15.82 4.77
CA GLY A 229 -12.09 -15.04 4.25
C GLY A 229 -12.55 -13.97 3.28
N CYS A 230 -11.77 -12.90 3.15
CA CYS A 230 -11.91 -12.00 2.01
C CYS A 230 -10.55 -11.36 1.70
N MET A 231 -10.39 -10.84 0.50
CA MET A 231 -9.22 -10.08 0.08
C MET A 231 -9.69 -8.83 -0.65
N VAL A 232 -9.57 -7.70 0.03
CA VAL A 232 -10.16 -6.42 -0.42
C VAL A 232 -9.14 -5.29 -0.40
N TRP A 233 -9.43 -4.25 -1.17
CA TRP A 233 -8.63 -3.03 -1.21
C TRP A 233 -9.03 -2.11 -0.05
N GLY A 234 -8.09 -1.87 0.87
CA GLY A 234 -8.34 -1.06 2.06
C GLY A 234 -8.68 0.41 1.76
N GLY A 235 -8.24 0.94 0.61
CA GLY A 235 -8.51 2.33 0.21
C GLY A 235 -9.97 2.61 -0.13
N ALA A 236 -10.81 1.57 -0.32
CA ALA A 236 -12.25 1.74 -0.52
C ALA A 236 -13.06 1.89 0.79
N LEU A 237 -12.42 1.71 1.95
CA LEU A 237 -13.11 1.48 3.22
C LEU A 237 -13.05 2.64 4.22
N GLU A 238 -12.30 3.71 3.94
CA GLU A 238 -12.15 4.87 4.83
C GLU A 238 -11.77 4.49 6.28
N LEU A 239 -10.95 3.45 6.46
CA LEU A 239 -10.64 2.86 7.78
C LEU A 239 -9.71 3.74 8.63
N ALA A 240 -8.77 4.43 7.99
CA ALA A 240 -7.80 5.29 8.65
C ALA A 240 -7.45 6.46 7.72
N PRO A 241 -8.36 7.42 7.51
CA PRO A 241 -8.22 8.45 6.48
C PRO A 241 -6.94 9.30 6.62
N ALA A 242 -6.49 9.51 7.86
CA ALA A 242 -5.23 10.21 8.15
C ALA A 242 -4.01 9.52 7.50
N ASP A 243 -4.02 8.19 7.37
CA ASP A 243 -2.96 7.42 6.74
C ASP A 243 -2.78 7.78 5.26
N ASP A 244 -3.88 7.79 4.51
CA ASP A 244 -3.87 8.11 3.09
C ASP A 244 -3.39 9.56 2.86
N ILE A 245 -3.77 10.48 3.75
CA ILE A 245 -3.30 11.88 3.74
C ILE A 245 -1.78 11.95 3.96
N THR A 246 -1.25 11.23 4.96
CA THR A 246 0.20 11.22 5.21
C THR A 246 1.00 10.58 4.07
N ILE A 247 0.49 9.49 3.47
CA ILE A 247 1.14 8.80 2.35
C ILE A 247 1.30 9.69 1.12
N ASN A 248 0.34 10.60 0.87
CA ASN A 248 0.41 11.56 -0.23
C ASN A 248 1.57 12.55 -0.09
N VAL A 249 2.09 12.74 1.13
CA VAL A 249 3.23 13.60 1.44
C VAL A 249 4.54 12.80 1.54
N GLU A 250 4.50 11.62 2.15
CA GLU A 250 5.65 10.70 2.25
C GLU A 250 6.20 10.32 0.88
N ARG A 251 5.30 10.01 -0.08
CA ARG A 251 5.68 9.50 -1.41
C ARG A 251 6.51 10.50 -2.22
N PRO A 252 6.11 11.78 -2.40
CA PRO A 252 6.94 12.78 -3.08
C PRO A 252 8.29 13.03 -2.37
N LEU A 253 8.32 12.94 -1.04
CA LEU A 253 9.54 13.12 -0.24
C LEU A 253 10.47 11.91 -0.26
N GLY A 254 9.97 10.72 -0.61
CA GLY A 254 10.74 9.49 -0.63
C GLY A 254 11.14 8.99 0.76
N ILE A 255 10.35 9.31 1.79
CA ILE A 255 10.59 8.93 3.20
C ILE A 255 9.44 8.08 3.73
N ASP A 256 9.74 7.18 4.68
CA ASP A 256 8.78 6.28 5.35
C ASP A 256 9.15 6.24 6.84
N PRO A 257 8.78 7.28 7.63
CA PRO A 257 9.19 7.42 9.01
C PRO A 257 8.67 6.27 9.87
N LYS A 258 9.52 5.67 10.71
CA LYS A 258 9.13 4.53 11.57
C LYS A 258 7.85 4.76 12.39
N PRO A 259 7.59 5.94 13.00
CA PRO A 259 6.33 6.19 13.70
C PRO A 259 5.09 6.06 12.80
N LEU A 260 5.17 6.57 11.57
CA LEU A 260 4.09 6.50 10.59
C LEU A 260 3.95 5.08 10.03
N LEU A 261 5.05 4.37 9.76
CA LEU A 261 5.01 2.96 9.36
C LEU A 261 4.25 2.10 10.39
N LEU A 262 4.57 2.25 11.68
CA LEU A 262 3.92 1.48 12.75
C LEU A 262 2.44 1.86 12.88
N SER A 263 2.14 3.15 12.98
CA SER A 263 0.78 3.64 13.18
C SER A 263 -0.13 3.42 11.97
N SER A 264 0.35 3.65 10.76
CA SER A 264 -0.35 3.34 9.50
C SER A 264 -0.84 1.89 9.49
N VAL A 265 0.10 0.96 9.67
CA VAL A 265 -0.20 -0.48 9.62
C VAL A 265 -1.20 -0.83 10.71
N MET A 266 -0.91 -0.47 11.96
CA MET A 266 -1.72 -0.88 13.11
C MET A 266 -3.07 -0.19 13.19
N ALA A 267 -3.21 1.06 12.74
CA ALA A 267 -4.48 1.79 12.73
C ALA A 267 -5.50 1.07 11.85
N LYS A 268 -5.10 0.61 10.65
CA LYS A 268 -5.97 -0.18 9.77
C LYS A 268 -6.35 -1.54 10.36
N LYS A 269 -5.45 -2.18 11.13
CA LYS A 269 -5.76 -3.46 11.81
C LYS A 269 -6.72 -3.28 12.97
N LEU A 270 -6.51 -2.22 13.75
CA LEU A 270 -7.42 -1.81 14.81
C LEU A 270 -8.79 -1.44 14.26
N ALA A 271 -8.84 -0.64 13.19
CA ALA A 271 -10.09 -0.26 12.51
C ALA A 271 -10.83 -1.45 11.92
N MET A 272 -10.13 -2.47 11.42
CA MET A 272 -10.74 -3.72 10.95
C MET A 272 -11.14 -4.68 12.08
N GLY A 273 -10.95 -4.33 13.35
CA GLY A 273 -11.30 -5.18 14.49
C GLY A 273 -10.45 -6.46 14.59
N VAL A 274 -9.20 -6.42 14.13
CA VAL A 274 -8.29 -7.58 14.15
C VAL A 274 -7.89 -7.90 15.59
N ASN A 275 -8.01 -9.17 15.99
CA ASN A 275 -7.59 -9.64 17.32
C ASN A 275 -6.23 -10.36 17.31
N LYS A 276 -5.94 -11.08 16.21
CA LYS A 276 -4.70 -11.86 16.04
C LYS A 276 -4.03 -11.47 14.74
N LEU A 277 -2.78 -11.03 14.80
CA LEU A 277 -2.07 -10.48 13.66
C LEU A 277 -0.72 -11.15 13.47
N LEU A 278 -0.44 -11.59 12.26
CA LEU A 278 0.91 -11.98 11.85
C LEU A 278 1.54 -10.88 10.99
N ILE A 279 2.74 -10.44 11.35
CA ILE A 279 3.51 -9.46 10.57
C ILE A 279 4.73 -10.12 9.92
N ASP A 280 4.72 -10.18 8.60
CA ASP A 280 5.85 -10.58 7.76
C ASP A 280 6.80 -9.39 7.54
N ILE A 281 8.08 -9.59 7.87
CA ILE A 281 9.17 -8.62 7.74
C ILE A 281 10.22 -9.18 6.75
N PRO A 282 10.02 -8.99 5.43
CA PRO A 282 11.01 -9.38 4.45
C PRO A 282 12.32 -8.62 4.64
N THR A 283 13.39 -9.37 4.84
CA THR A 283 14.70 -8.85 5.25
C THR A 283 15.77 -9.31 4.30
N GLY A 284 16.57 -8.37 3.79
CA GLY A 284 17.71 -8.69 2.95
C GLY A 284 18.11 -7.57 2.00
N TYR A 285 19.05 -7.88 1.12
CA TYR A 285 19.57 -6.92 0.15
C TYR A 285 18.46 -6.46 -0.80
N GLY A 286 18.19 -5.15 -0.82
CA GLY A 286 17.16 -4.56 -1.69
C GLY A 286 15.72 -4.68 -1.16
N ALA A 287 15.51 -5.22 0.04
CA ALA A 287 14.25 -5.08 0.78
C ALA A 287 14.22 -3.75 1.56
N LYS A 288 13.05 -3.40 2.12
CA LYS A 288 12.89 -2.24 3.02
C LYS A 288 13.78 -2.37 4.26
N VAL A 289 13.81 -3.57 4.85
CA VAL A 289 14.62 -3.90 6.03
C VAL A 289 15.85 -4.67 5.58
N LYS A 290 17.04 -4.15 5.89
CA LYS A 290 18.28 -4.65 5.28
C LYS A 290 18.99 -5.71 6.12
N SER A 291 18.76 -5.70 7.43
CA SER A 291 19.48 -6.56 8.38
C SER A 291 18.54 -7.22 9.38
N ILE A 292 18.95 -8.40 9.86
CA ILE A 292 18.21 -9.13 10.91
C ILE A 292 18.09 -8.27 12.19
N LYS A 293 19.14 -7.51 12.55
CA LYS A 293 19.11 -6.63 13.73
C LYS A 293 18.02 -5.56 13.62
N GLU A 294 17.90 -4.93 12.46
CA GLU A 294 16.85 -3.96 12.15
C GLU A 294 15.47 -4.61 12.17
N ALA A 295 15.33 -5.79 11.55
CA ALA A 295 14.10 -6.57 11.52
C ALA A 295 13.61 -6.96 12.92
N SER A 296 14.50 -7.51 13.77
CA SER A 296 14.18 -7.85 15.16
C SER A 296 13.81 -6.63 15.99
N SER A 297 14.47 -5.49 15.74
CA SER A 297 14.08 -4.22 16.37
C SER A 297 12.66 -3.83 15.96
N LEU A 298 12.37 -3.82 14.66
CA LEU A 298 11.04 -3.46 14.14
C LEU A 298 9.95 -4.43 14.66
N ALA A 299 10.22 -5.73 14.68
CA ALA A 299 9.33 -6.75 15.24
C ALA A 299 8.96 -6.45 16.70
N ARG A 300 9.94 -6.12 17.55
CA ARG A 300 9.67 -5.74 18.95
C ARG A 300 8.77 -4.51 19.07
N ASN A 301 8.96 -3.50 18.21
CA ASN A 301 8.10 -2.31 18.23
C ASN A 301 6.67 -2.66 17.81
N PHE A 302 6.49 -3.53 16.82
CA PHE A 302 5.16 -4.00 16.43
C PHE A 302 4.49 -4.80 17.54
N ILE A 303 5.22 -5.70 18.22
CA ILE A 303 4.68 -6.48 19.33
C ILE A 303 4.29 -5.56 20.48
N GLU A 304 5.18 -4.66 20.93
CA GLU A 304 4.88 -3.71 22.01
C GLU A 304 3.66 -2.83 21.68
N LEU A 305 3.59 -2.28 20.47
CA LEU A 305 2.43 -1.49 20.04
C LEU A 305 1.16 -2.33 20.01
N SER A 306 1.24 -3.57 19.51
CA SER A 306 0.07 -4.46 19.43
C SER A 306 -0.45 -4.83 20.81
N GLU A 307 0.41 -5.11 21.78
CA GLU A 307 0.03 -5.39 23.17
C GLU A 307 -0.75 -4.22 23.79
N ARG A 308 -0.26 -2.98 23.58
CA ARG A 308 -0.96 -1.75 24.01
C ARG A 308 -2.34 -1.59 23.36
N LEU A 309 -2.45 -1.98 22.09
CA LEU A 309 -3.71 -1.99 21.33
C LEU A 309 -4.58 -3.24 21.58
N LYS A 310 -4.14 -4.16 22.45
CA LYS A 310 -4.81 -5.44 22.76
C LYS A 310 -5.00 -6.36 21.53
N ILE A 311 -4.05 -6.31 20.60
CA ILE A 311 -3.95 -7.21 19.45
C ILE A 311 -2.83 -8.21 19.75
N VAL A 312 -3.13 -9.50 19.68
CA VAL A 312 -2.12 -10.55 19.85
C VAL A 312 -1.34 -10.68 18.56
N THR A 313 -0.05 -10.31 18.59
CA THR A 313 0.76 -10.22 17.38
C THR A 313 2.00 -11.10 17.44
N GLU A 314 2.25 -11.81 16.35
CA GLU A 314 3.53 -12.47 16.07
C GLU A 314 4.21 -11.83 14.86
N CYS A 315 5.54 -11.91 14.80
CA CYS A 315 6.33 -11.37 13.70
C CYS A 315 7.20 -12.46 13.07
N ALA A 316 7.09 -12.64 11.76
CA ALA A 316 7.92 -13.53 10.97
C ALA A 316 8.96 -12.73 10.17
N ILE A 317 10.24 -12.90 10.50
CA ILE A 317 11.34 -12.31 9.71
C ILE A 317 11.63 -13.26 8.55
N THR A 318 11.32 -12.86 7.32
CA THR A 318 11.47 -13.71 6.12
C THR A 318 12.59 -13.23 5.22
N TYR A 319 13.08 -14.09 4.32
CA TYR A 319 14.12 -13.70 3.36
C TYR A 319 13.54 -12.80 2.26
N GLY A 320 14.12 -11.61 2.10
CA GLY A 320 13.71 -10.61 1.10
C GLY A 320 14.78 -10.25 0.07
N GLY A 321 15.88 -11.02 -0.01
CA GLY A 321 17.03 -10.69 -0.87
C GLY A 321 16.82 -10.90 -2.37
N GLN A 322 15.73 -11.55 -2.77
CA GLN A 322 15.34 -11.74 -4.18
C GLN A 322 13.80 -11.78 -4.30
N PRO A 323 13.24 -11.65 -5.52
CA PRO A 323 11.79 -11.70 -5.74
C PRO A 323 11.18 -13.03 -5.25
N ILE A 324 9.98 -12.97 -4.67
CA ILE A 324 9.25 -14.17 -4.24
C ILE A 324 8.56 -14.80 -5.44
N GLY A 325 8.70 -16.12 -5.58
CA GLY A 325 8.18 -16.82 -6.75
C GLY A 325 8.90 -16.42 -8.05
N ARG A 326 8.32 -16.66 -9.22
CA ARG A 326 8.93 -16.29 -10.52
C ARG A 326 8.21 -15.14 -11.19
N ALA A 327 6.92 -14.99 -10.94
CA ALA A 327 6.09 -13.92 -11.49
C ALA A 327 6.15 -12.60 -10.73
N ILE A 328 6.25 -11.48 -11.45
CA ILE A 328 6.14 -10.11 -10.95
C ILE A 328 5.18 -9.34 -11.88
N GLY A 329 4.14 -8.73 -11.33
CA GLY A 329 3.09 -8.04 -12.08
C GLY A 329 1.71 -8.71 -11.92
N PRO A 330 0.58 -7.97 -12.02
CA PRO A 330 -0.70 -8.43 -11.50
C PRO A 330 -1.19 -9.79 -12.03
N ALA A 331 -1.31 -9.96 -13.35
CA ALA A 331 -1.81 -11.20 -13.95
C ALA A 331 -0.83 -12.36 -13.80
N LEU A 332 0.48 -12.10 -13.98
CA LEU A 332 1.52 -13.10 -13.75
C LEU A 332 1.50 -13.60 -12.29
N GLU A 333 1.34 -12.69 -11.34
CA GLU A 333 1.27 -13.03 -9.92
C GLU A 333 0.00 -13.79 -9.56
N ALA A 334 -1.15 -13.41 -10.13
CA ALA A 334 -2.41 -14.13 -9.96
C ALA A 334 -2.32 -15.56 -10.52
N LYS A 335 -1.75 -15.70 -11.73
CA LYS A 335 -1.48 -16.99 -12.38
C LYS A 335 -0.60 -17.90 -11.54
N GLU A 336 0.51 -17.40 -11.03
CA GLU A 336 1.41 -18.22 -10.21
C GLU A 336 0.81 -18.58 -8.85
N ALA A 337 0.04 -17.68 -8.23
CA ALA A 337 -0.65 -17.97 -6.98
C ALA A 337 -1.73 -19.05 -7.16
N LEU A 338 -2.50 -18.96 -8.25
CA LEU A 338 -3.54 -19.93 -8.56
C LEU A 338 -2.96 -21.29 -8.94
N LEU A 339 -1.88 -21.32 -9.75
CA LEU A 339 -1.13 -22.55 -10.02
C LEU A 339 -0.65 -23.22 -8.72
N ALA A 340 -0.22 -22.44 -7.72
CA ALA A 340 0.20 -22.99 -6.44
C ALA A 340 -0.93 -23.56 -5.60
N LEU A 341 -2.16 -23.06 -5.77
CA LEU A 341 -3.36 -23.62 -5.13
C LEU A 341 -3.82 -24.90 -5.85
N GLU A 342 -3.77 -24.92 -7.18
CA GLU A 342 -4.13 -26.07 -8.03
C GLU A 342 -3.12 -27.23 -7.91
N ASP A 343 -1.83 -26.94 -8.04
CA ASP A 343 -0.72 -27.89 -7.92
C ASP A 343 0.53 -27.21 -7.34
N TYR A 344 0.62 -27.24 -6.01
CA TYR A 344 1.73 -26.64 -5.27
C TYR A 344 3.11 -27.24 -5.61
N LYS A 345 3.17 -28.46 -6.19
CA LYS A 345 4.45 -29.10 -6.55
C LYS A 345 5.04 -28.51 -7.83
N GLN A 346 4.20 -27.95 -8.71
CA GLN A 346 4.64 -27.24 -9.91
C GLN A 346 4.95 -25.76 -9.65
N ALA A 347 4.43 -25.21 -8.54
CA ALA A 347 4.69 -23.83 -8.17
C ALA A 347 6.09 -23.59 -7.59
N PRO A 348 6.61 -22.35 -7.65
CA PRO A 348 7.91 -22.04 -7.08
C PRO A 348 7.95 -22.28 -5.56
N THR A 349 8.91 -23.08 -5.11
CA THR A 349 9.10 -23.43 -3.69
C THR A 349 9.20 -22.21 -2.78
N SER A 350 9.80 -21.10 -3.24
CA SER A 350 9.89 -19.86 -2.46
C SER A 350 8.54 -19.23 -2.11
N LEU A 351 7.52 -19.40 -2.97
CA LEU A 351 6.16 -18.91 -2.70
C LEU A 351 5.45 -19.87 -1.75
N VAL A 352 5.49 -21.16 -2.06
CA VAL A 352 4.82 -22.21 -1.27
C VAL A 352 5.36 -22.24 0.15
N GLU A 353 6.68 -22.39 0.32
CA GLU A 353 7.33 -22.53 1.63
C GLU A 353 7.03 -21.33 2.53
N LYS A 354 7.17 -20.10 2.00
CA LYS A 354 6.84 -18.89 2.74
C LYS A 354 5.36 -18.89 3.14
N SER A 355 4.46 -19.25 2.23
CA SER A 355 3.02 -19.17 2.47
C SER A 355 2.57 -20.19 3.51
N ILE A 356 3.02 -21.45 3.43
CA ILE A 356 2.66 -22.48 4.43
C ILE A 356 3.28 -22.18 5.80
N SER A 357 4.47 -21.58 5.86
CA SER A 357 5.09 -21.17 7.11
C SER A 357 4.31 -20.02 7.78
N LEU A 358 3.89 -19.01 7.01
CA LEU A 358 3.07 -17.90 7.53
C LEU A 358 1.66 -18.36 7.92
N ALA A 359 1.02 -19.19 7.10
CA ALA A 359 -0.28 -19.76 7.43
C ALA A 359 -0.18 -20.63 8.68
N GLY A 360 0.86 -21.44 8.82
CA GLY A 360 1.10 -22.29 9.98
C GLY A 360 1.14 -21.51 11.29
N ILE A 361 1.85 -20.38 11.33
CA ILE A 361 1.87 -19.49 12.49
C ILE A 361 0.45 -19.02 12.84
N LEU A 362 -0.35 -18.60 11.85
CA LEU A 362 -1.74 -18.21 12.10
C LEU A 362 -2.63 -19.35 12.59
N LEU A 363 -2.42 -20.58 12.10
CA LEU A 363 -3.15 -21.76 12.56
C LEU A 363 -2.81 -22.10 14.03
N GLU A 364 -1.55 -21.95 14.42
CA GLU A 364 -1.09 -22.11 15.81
C GLU A 364 -1.65 -21.00 16.71
N MET A 365 -1.54 -19.74 16.28
CA MET A 365 -2.16 -18.60 16.97
C MET A 365 -3.67 -18.81 17.13
N GLY A 366 -4.33 -19.44 16.15
CA GLY A 366 -5.75 -19.74 16.17
C GLY A 366 -6.16 -20.92 17.04
N GLY A 367 -5.20 -21.70 17.55
CA GLY A 367 -5.46 -22.91 18.32
C GLY A 367 -6.02 -24.07 17.48
N VAL A 368 -5.94 -23.97 16.15
CA VAL A 368 -6.34 -25.04 15.22
C VAL A 368 -5.23 -26.08 15.10
N SER A 369 -3.97 -25.64 15.19
CA SER A 369 -2.80 -26.51 15.20
C SER A 369 -2.06 -26.43 16.54
N PRO A 370 -1.51 -27.55 17.03
CA PRO A 370 -0.52 -27.52 18.10
C PRO A 370 0.71 -26.68 17.72
N PRO A 371 1.40 -26.04 18.70
CA PRO A 371 2.63 -25.31 18.44
C PRO A 371 3.69 -26.17 17.75
N GLY A 372 4.29 -25.65 16.68
CA GLY A 372 5.31 -26.35 15.88
C GLY A 372 4.76 -27.29 14.80
N GLU A 373 3.44 -27.54 14.76
CA GLU A 373 2.80 -28.39 13.74
C GLU A 373 2.08 -27.58 12.64
N GLY A 374 1.95 -26.26 12.80
CA GLY A 374 1.11 -25.42 11.93
C GLY A 374 1.54 -25.46 10.47
N LYS A 375 2.86 -25.48 10.21
CA LYS A 375 3.39 -25.57 8.85
C LYS A 375 2.98 -26.86 8.15
N TYR A 376 3.05 -28.00 8.85
CA TYR A 376 2.67 -29.29 8.29
C TYR A 376 1.17 -29.38 8.04
N MET A 377 0.35 -28.82 8.94
CA MET A 377 -1.09 -28.70 8.73
C MET A 377 -1.42 -27.81 7.53
N ALA A 378 -0.75 -26.66 7.38
CA ALA A 378 -0.93 -25.78 6.23
C ALA A 378 -0.54 -26.46 4.91
N GLU A 379 0.55 -27.23 4.91
CA GLU A 379 0.96 -28.04 3.76
C GLU A 379 -0.07 -29.13 3.42
N ASP A 380 -0.61 -29.84 4.42
CA ASP A 380 -1.65 -30.85 4.24
C ASP A 380 -2.96 -30.26 3.67
N ILE A 381 -3.37 -29.08 4.14
CA ILE A 381 -4.52 -28.33 3.62
C ILE A 381 -4.31 -27.99 2.13
N LEU A 382 -3.11 -27.52 1.77
CA LEU A 382 -2.77 -27.19 0.40
C LEU A 382 -2.73 -28.44 -0.49
N ALA A 383 -2.08 -29.51 -0.01
CA ALA A 383 -1.95 -30.79 -0.74
C ALA A 383 -3.29 -31.50 -0.97
N LYS A 384 -4.27 -31.30 -0.08
CA LYS A 384 -5.63 -31.85 -0.20
C LYS A 384 -6.57 -30.99 -1.04
N GLY A 385 -6.11 -29.87 -1.60
CA GLY A 385 -6.94 -28.96 -2.43
C GLY A 385 -7.92 -28.08 -1.62
N LYS A 386 -7.97 -28.20 -0.29
CA LYS A 386 -8.91 -27.44 0.54
C LYS A 386 -8.71 -25.93 0.44
N ALA A 387 -7.45 -25.49 0.31
CA ALA A 387 -7.14 -24.08 0.09
C ALA A 387 -7.65 -23.60 -1.28
N HIS A 388 -7.53 -24.43 -2.33
CA HIS A 388 -8.05 -24.09 -3.65
C HIS A 388 -9.57 -23.92 -3.63
N ASP A 389 -10.29 -24.88 -3.06
CA ASP A 389 -11.76 -24.83 -2.95
C ASP A 389 -12.21 -23.59 -2.18
N LYS A 390 -11.56 -23.31 -1.04
CA LYS A 390 -11.84 -22.12 -0.24
C LYS A 390 -11.53 -20.82 -0.98
N PHE A 391 -10.47 -20.80 -1.78
CA PHE A 391 -10.13 -19.65 -2.60
C PHE A 391 -11.23 -19.37 -3.63
N MET A 392 -11.73 -20.41 -4.32
CA MET A 392 -12.84 -20.27 -5.27
C MET A 392 -14.12 -19.77 -4.62
N GLU A 393 -14.47 -20.27 -3.43
CA GLU A 393 -15.60 -19.74 -2.66
C GLU A 393 -15.45 -18.23 -2.40
N ILE A 394 -14.27 -17.78 -1.96
CA ILE A 394 -13.99 -16.35 -1.72
C ILE A 394 -14.11 -15.54 -3.02
N ILE A 395 -13.52 -16.02 -4.12
CA ILE A 395 -13.57 -15.35 -5.43
C ILE A 395 -15.02 -15.15 -5.89
N VAL A 396 -15.84 -16.20 -5.82
CA VAL A 396 -17.25 -16.19 -6.22
C VAL A 396 -18.07 -15.28 -5.30
N ALA A 397 -17.88 -15.36 -3.97
CA ALA A 397 -18.59 -14.51 -3.01
C ALA A 397 -18.26 -13.02 -3.17
N GLN A 398 -17.05 -12.68 -3.64
CA GLN A 398 -16.64 -11.32 -4.01
C GLN A 398 -17.14 -10.89 -5.41
N GLY A 399 -17.90 -11.72 -6.12
CA GLY A 399 -18.49 -11.41 -7.43
C GLY A 399 -17.59 -11.74 -8.63
N GLY A 400 -16.54 -12.53 -8.41
CA GLY A 400 -15.74 -13.13 -9.45
C GLY A 400 -16.38 -14.40 -10.02
N LYS A 401 -15.62 -15.13 -10.84
CA LYS A 401 -16.01 -16.44 -11.37
C LYS A 401 -14.90 -17.44 -11.08
N GLU A 402 -15.25 -18.72 -11.04
CA GLU A 402 -14.24 -19.77 -11.08
C GLU A 402 -13.38 -19.60 -12.33
N VAL A 403 -12.08 -19.73 -12.15
CA VAL A 403 -11.06 -19.55 -13.18
C VAL A 403 -9.88 -20.43 -12.82
N SER A 404 -9.23 -21.00 -13.82
CA SER A 404 -7.99 -21.75 -13.65
C SER A 404 -6.74 -20.89 -13.94
N SER A 405 -5.57 -21.33 -13.47
CA SER A 405 -4.31 -20.61 -13.73
C SER A 405 -3.98 -20.51 -15.22
N GLU A 406 -4.39 -21.50 -16.02
CA GLU A 406 -4.16 -21.52 -17.47
C GLU A 406 -4.95 -20.44 -18.20
N GLU A 407 -6.16 -20.14 -17.75
CA GLU A 407 -7.08 -19.14 -18.33
C GLU A 407 -6.64 -17.69 -18.08
N ILE A 408 -5.71 -17.46 -17.14
CA ILE A 408 -5.21 -16.11 -16.87
C ILE A 408 -4.29 -15.65 -18.00
N GLU A 409 -4.79 -14.67 -18.76
CA GLU A 409 -4.07 -14.03 -19.85
C GLU A 409 -2.94 -13.12 -19.33
N VAL A 410 -1.81 -13.18 -20.02
CA VAL A 410 -0.63 -12.31 -19.80
C VAL A 410 -0.35 -11.48 -21.04
N GLY A 411 0.60 -10.54 -20.96
CA GLY A 411 0.81 -9.54 -22.00
C GLY A 411 1.04 -10.15 -23.38
N LYS A 412 0.35 -9.63 -24.41
CA LYS A 412 0.44 -10.18 -25.78
C LYS A 412 1.83 -10.06 -26.41
N TYR A 413 2.60 -9.05 -26.02
CA TYR A 413 3.98 -8.88 -26.47
C TYR A 413 4.92 -9.28 -25.36
N TYR A 414 5.98 -9.99 -25.73
CA TYR A 414 7.02 -10.40 -24.80
C TYR A 414 8.40 -10.33 -25.43
N THR A 415 9.41 -10.19 -24.57
CA THR A 415 10.82 -10.29 -24.98
C THR A 415 11.64 -10.98 -23.91
N ASP A 416 12.51 -11.87 -24.35
CA ASP A 416 13.45 -12.57 -23.48
C ASP A 416 14.73 -11.77 -23.28
N ILE A 417 15.24 -11.81 -22.06
CA ILE A 417 16.55 -11.27 -21.70
C ILE A 417 17.49 -12.45 -21.43
N HIS A 418 18.47 -12.61 -22.31
CA HIS A 418 19.39 -13.74 -22.30
C HIS A 418 20.67 -13.46 -21.50
N SER A 419 21.31 -14.52 -21.00
CA SER A 419 22.62 -14.44 -20.37
C SER A 419 23.69 -14.09 -21.41
N PRO A 420 24.53 -13.06 -21.20
CA PRO A 420 25.60 -12.72 -22.14
C PRO A 420 26.84 -13.63 -22.01
N ILE A 421 26.94 -14.37 -20.90
CA ILE A 421 28.08 -15.22 -20.54
C ILE A 421 27.62 -16.51 -19.86
N ASP A 422 28.52 -17.50 -19.80
CA ASP A 422 28.36 -18.65 -18.93
C ASP A 422 28.68 -18.25 -17.47
N GLY A 423 28.01 -18.86 -16.51
CA GLY A 423 28.31 -18.63 -15.10
C GLY A 423 27.21 -19.05 -14.15
N TYR A 424 27.15 -18.38 -13.01
CA TYR A 424 26.15 -18.57 -11.97
C TYR A 424 25.45 -17.26 -11.66
N VAL A 425 24.14 -17.32 -11.40
CA VAL A 425 23.38 -16.15 -10.95
C VAL A 425 23.78 -15.83 -9.51
N THR A 426 24.51 -14.75 -9.30
CA THR A 426 24.98 -14.35 -7.96
C THR A 426 24.06 -13.34 -7.30
N ARG A 427 23.28 -12.59 -8.08
CA ARG A 427 22.35 -11.58 -7.53
C ARG A 427 21.16 -11.32 -8.45
N ILE A 428 20.01 -11.05 -7.84
CA ILE A 428 18.83 -10.50 -8.52
C ILE A 428 18.42 -9.22 -7.80
N SER A 429 18.34 -8.10 -8.52
CA SER A 429 17.99 -6.79 -7.97
C SER A 429 16.48 -6.61 -7.89
N ASN A 430 15.91 -6.65 -6.67
CA ASN A 430 14.48 -6.38 -6.43
C ASN A 430 14.00 -5.08 -7.06
N SER A 431 14.72 -3.98 -6.82
CA SER A 431 14.39 -2.67 -7.37
C SER A 431 14.54 -2.62 -8.89
N GLY A 432 15.54 -3.32 -9.44
CA GLY A 432 15.74 -3.43 -10.88
C GLY A 432 14.58 -4.13 -11.57
N ILE A 433 14.20 -5.32 -11.08
CA ILE A 433 13.05 -6.08 -11.59
C ILE A 433 11.75 -5.28 -11.46
N THR A 434 11.53 -4.63 -10.31
CA THR A 434 10.34 -3.79 -10.08
C THR A 434 10.26 -2.64 -11.08
N ARG A 435 11.37 -1.95 -11.33
CA ARG A 435 11.41 -0.85 -12.31
C ARG A 435 11.13 -1.31 -13.73
N ILE A 436 11.64 -2.48 -14.12
CA ILE A 436 11.39 -3.06 -15.44
C ILE A 436 9.92 -3.45 -15.60
N ALA A 437 9.31 -4.10 -14.61
CA ALA A 437 7.90 -4.45 -14.63
C ALA A 437 7.00 -3.19 -14.71
N LYS A 438 7.34 -2.13 -13.99
CA LYS A 438 6.65 -0.84 -14.08
C LYS A 438 6.80 -0.19 -15.45
N GLU A 439 8.00 -0.19 -16.01
CA GLU A 439 8.26 0.33 -17.35
C GLU A 439 7.48 -0.44 -18.43
N ALA A 440 7.31 -1.76 -18.24
CA ALA A 440 6.49 -2.60 -19.11
C ALA A 440 4.98 -2.28 -18.99
N GLY A 441 4.55 -1.69 -17.87
CA GLY A 441 3.22 -1.12 -17.70
C GLY A 441 2.50 -1.48 -16.41
N ALA A 442 3.06 -2.37 -15.59
CA ALA A 442 2.46 -2.78 -14.32
C ALA A 442 2.43 -1.61 -13.30
N PRO A 443 1.41 -1.52 -12.42
CA PRO A 443 0.25 -2.40 -12.31
C PRO A 443 -0.95 -1.96 -13.18
N ASN A 444 -0.88 -0.80 -13.85
CA ASN A 444 -2.02 -0.24 -14.59
C ASN A 444 -2.42 -1.12 -15.78
N ASP A 445 -1.41 -1.63 -16.51
CA ASP A 445 -1.60 -2.78 -17.38
C ASP A 445 -1.45 -4.05 -16.52
N LYS A 446 -2.57 -4.74 -16.30
CA LYS A 446 -2.62 -5.95 -15.47
C LYS A 446 -1.84 -7.11 -16.09
N LYS A 447 -1.75 -7.16 -17.41
CA LYS A 447 -1.09 -8.23 -18.15
C LYS A 447 0.43 -8.02 -18.28
N ALA A 448 0.90 -6.80 -18.01
CA ALA A 448 2.32 -6.47 -18.00
C ALA A 448 3.05 -7.00 -16.76
N GLY A 449 4.34 -7.29 -16.93
CA GLY A 449 5.20 -7.70 -15.82
C GLY A 449 6.48 -8.39 -16.26
N VAL A 450 7.10 -9.11 -15.33
CA VAL A 450 8.35 -9.86 -15.53
C VAL A 450 8.18 -11.27 -14.97
N TYR A 451 8.57 -12.27 -15.75
CA TYR A 451 8.67 -13.66 -15.32
C TYR A 451 10.14 -14.09 -15.24
N LEU A 452 10.60 -14.50 -14.07
CA LEU A 452 11.97 -14.95 -13.84
C LEU A 452 12.12 -16.43 -14.20
N ASN A 453 13.02 -16.73 -15.13
CA ASN A 453 13.37 -18.10 -15.47
C ASN A 453 14.46 -18.66 -14.53
N VAL A 454 15.20 -17.78 -13.85
CA VAL A 454 16.31 -18.14 -12.97
C VAL A 454 16.18 -17.55 -11.57
N LYS A 455 16.86 -18.17 -10.62
CA LYS A 455 17.04 -17.75 -9.23
C LYS A 455 18.51 -17.65 -8.86
N VAL A 456 18.81 -16.93 -7.79
CA VAL A 456 20.18 -16.87 -7.25
C VAL A 456 20.67 -18.29 -6.95
N GLY A 457 21.89 -18.59 -7.38
CA GLY A 457 22.53 -19.90 -7.27
C GLY A 457 22.36 -20.81 -8.50
N ASN A 458 21.47 -20.48 -9.44
CA ASN A 458 21.36 -21.27 -10.67
C ASN A 458 22.60 -21.09 -11.57
N LYS A 459 23.06 -22.18 -12.16
CA LYS A 459 24.02 -22.17 -13.28
C LYS A 459 23.27 -21.78 -14.55
N VAL A 460 23.91 -20.96 -15.39
CA VAL A 460 23.39 -20.54 -16.70
C VAL A 460 24.50 -20.58 -17.74
N GLU A 461 24.13 -20.86 -18.98
CA GLU A 461 24.98 -20.79 -20.16
C GLU A 461 24.66 -19.52 -20.95
N LYS A 462 25.62 -19.05 -21.75
CA LYS A 462 25.43 -17.91 -22.65
C LYS A 462 24.28 -18.23 -23.61
N GLY A 463 23.30 -17.34 -23.65
CA GLY A 463 22.09 -17.53 -24.44
C GLY A 463 20.90 -18.08 -23.64
N ASP A 464 21.10 -18.59 -22.43
CA ASP A 464 19.97 -18.99 -21.57
C ASP A 464 19.08 -17.79 -21.24
N VAL A 465 17.77 -18.00 -21.21
CA VAL A 465 16.82 -16.96 -20.83
C VAL A 465 16.90 -16.74 -19.32
N LEU A 466 17.25 -15.53 -18.89
CA LEU A 466 17.26 -15.15 -17.48
C LEU A 466 15.85 -14.78 -17.00
N TYR A 467 15.13 -13.98 -17.79
CA TYR A 467 13.76 -13.57 -17.51
C TYR A 467 13.08 -13.05 -18.78
N THR A 468 11.76 -13.09 -18.77
CA THR A 468 10.89 -12.64 -19.87
C THR A 468 10.09 -11.44 -19.39
N ILE A 469 10.03 -10.39 -20.21
CA ILE A 469 9.23 -9.18 -19.95
C ILE A 469 7.95 -9.29 -20.78
N TYR A 470 6.80 -9.03 -20.16
CA TYR A 470 5.48 -9.04 -20.80
C TYR A 470 4.85 -7.65 -20.79
N SER A 471 4.13 -7.26 -21.85
CA SER A 471 3.38 -6.01 -21.95
C SER A 471 2.27 -6.12 -23.00
N ASP A 472 1.16 -5.38 -22.83
CA ASP A 472 0.18 -5.19 -23.91
C ASP A 472 0.54 -4.03 -24.86
N SER A 473 1.64 -3.31 -24.60
CA SER A 473 2.16 -2.24 -25.45
C SER A 473 3.55 -2.57 -25.98
N GLU A 474 3.69 -2.63 -27.31
CA GLU A 474 4.98 -2.89 -27.96
C GLU A 474 6.00 -1.77 -27.67
N GLU A 475 5.53 -0.52 -27.53
CA GLU A 475 6.37 0.62 -27.17
C GLU A 475 6.91 0.49 -25.74
N ARG A 476 6.04 0.17 -24.78
CA ARG A 476 6.45 -0.06 -23.40
C ARG A 476 7.37 -1.26 -23.27
N LEU A 477 7.11 -2.33 -24.02
CA LEU A 477 8.01 -3.49 -24.07
C LEU A 477 9.41 -3.08 -24.55
N LYS A 478 9.51 -2.29 -25.64
CA LYS A 478 10.79 -1.77 -26.14
C LYS A 478 11.51 -0.90 -25.11
N SER A 479 10.77 -0.03 -24.41
CA SER A 479 11.33 0.79 -23.32
C SER A 479 11.85 -0.06 -22.16
N ALA A 480 11.04 -1.02 -21.69
CA ALA A 480 11.40 -1.93 -20.62
C ALA A 480 12.62 -2.79 -20.96
N ALA A 481 12.73 -3.28 -22.21
CA ALA A 481 13.89 -4.02 -22.69
C ALA A 481 15.16 -3.17 -22.73
N LYS A 482 15.05 -1.89 -23.12
CA LYS A 482 16.17 -0.94 -23.05
C LYS A 482 16.60 -0.70 -21.61
N LEU A 483 15.64 -0.49 -20.70
CA LEU A 483 15.90 -0.32 -19.28
C LEU A 483 16.56 -1.57 -18.66
N ALA A 484 16.11 -2.76 -19.05
CA ALA A 484 16.67 -4.04 -18.61
C ALA A 484 18.16 -4.17 -18.94
N ARG A 485 18.57 -3.75 -20.15
CA ARG A 485 19.98 -3.72 -20.57
C ARG A 485 20.83 -2.72 -19.78
N ILE A 486 20.24 -1.59 -19.38
CA ILE A 486 20.92 -0.56 -18.57
C ILE A 486 21.08 -1.01 -17.12
N LEU A 487 20.02 -1.58 -16.53
CA LEU A 487 20.00 -1.93 -15.11
C LEU A 487 20.71 -3.25 -14.81
N TYR A 488 20.76 -4.17 -15.77
CA TYR A 488 21.31 -5.52 -15.63
C TYR A 488 20.93 -6.18 -14.28
N PRO A 489 19.62 -6.36 -14.02
CA PRO A 489 19.12 -6.68 -12.68
C PRO A 489 19.50 -8.09 -12.23
N VAL A 490 19.74 -9.02 -13.15
CA VAL A 490 20.19 -10.40 -12.89
C VAL A 490 21.69 -10.46 -13.19
N LYS A 491 22.50 -10.58 -12.13
CA LYS A 491 23.95 -10.64 -12.24
C LYS A 491 24.39 -12.09 -12.40
N VAL A 492 25.05 -12.38 -13.53
CA VAL A 492 25.69 -13.65 -13.83
C VAL A 492 27.20 -13.44 -13.73
N GLU A 493 27.90 -14.31 -13.01
CA GLU A 493 29.36 -14.23 -12.82
C GLU A 493 30.01 -15.61 -12.99
N GLY A 494 31.25 -15.59 -13.51
CA GLY A 494 32.14 -16.76 -13.51
C GLY A 494 33.10 -16.73 -12.31
N MET A 495 34.04 -17.68 -12.28
CA MET A 495 35.03 -17.77 -11.19
C MET A 495 36.03 -16.60 -11.21
N LEU A 496 36.34 -16.06 -12.39
CA LEU A 496 37.16 -14.85 -12.53
C LEU A 496 36.26 -13.61 -12.42
N LEU A 497 36.14 -13.05 -11.22
CA LEU A 497 35.29 -11.88 -10.97
C LEU A 497 35.84 -10.59 -11.58
N GLN A 498 37.15 -10.39 -11.48
CA GLN A 498 37.82 -9.21 -12.01
C GLN A 498 39.28 -9.53 -12.32
N LYS A 499 39.75 -9.10 -13.50
CA LYS A 499 41.17 -9.05 -13.82
C LYS A 499 41.65 -7.62 -13.59
N ILE A 500 42.53 -7.43 -12.61
CA ILE A 500 43.22 -6.16 -12.42
C ILE A 500 44.49 -6.19 -13.27
N SER A 501 44.54 -5.36 -14.30
CA SER A 501 45.75 -5.19 -15.11
C SER A 501 46.72 -4.22 -14.44
N ARG A 502 48.01 -4.39 -14.71
CA ARG A 502 49.09 -3.61 -14.10
C ARG A 502 49.31 -2.23 -14.74
N PHE A 503 48.44 -1.83 -15.67
CA PHE A 503 48.52 -0.61 -16.46
C PHE A 503 47.24 0.20 -16.29
#